data_AF-A0A0G2G462-F1
#
_entry.id   AF-A0A0G2G462-F1
#
_cell.length_a   1.000
_cell.length_b   1.000
_cell.length_c   1.000
_cell.angle_alpha   90.00
_cell.angle_beta   90.00
_cell.angle_gamma   90.00
#
_symmetry.space_group_name_H-M   'P 1'
#
loop_
_entity.id
_entity.type
_entity.pdbx_description
1 polymer ?
#
loop_
_entity_poly.entity_id
_entity_poly.type
_entity_poly.pdbx_seq_one_letter_code
_entity_poly.pdbx_strand_id
1 'polypeptide(L)'
;MCAVIPLLAATLFVLAARQGFVRAEDSCYYPDGSVADKDIPCGSSSSDTACCPYGWTCLDTGICSLDSLDYITRYTCTDQSWDSSACPQYCLDGTPNGTDTGNVALLECSDNQYCCNGDRSGNCCKDKAVSLFEISPGFSTIDNSQHDYRFNKIECDISVL
;
A
#
# COMPACT_ATOMS: atom_id res chain seq x y z
N MET A 1 64.99 -1.41 31.32
CA MET A 1 64.88 -0.14 30.57
C MET A 1 63.46 -0.10 30.03
N CYS A 2 62.61 0.73 30.64
CA CYS A 2 61.19 0.83 30.31
C CYS A 2 61.04 1.51 28.95
N ALA A 3 60.60 0.79 27.93
CA ALA A 3 60.12 1.39 26.70
C ALA A 3 58.60 1.52 26.83
N VAL A 4 58.16 2.72 27.19
CA VAL A 4 56.78 3.18 27.12
C VAL A 4 56.37 3.20 25.64
N ILE A 5 55.65 2.17 25.19
CA ILE A 5 55.04 2.16 23.87
C ILE A 5 53.89 3.19 23.93
N PRO A 6 53.92 4.26 23.11
CA PRO A 6 52.91 5.31 23.19
C PRO A 6 51.55 4.74 22.79
N LEU A 7 50.62 4.81 23.74
CA LEU A 7 49.25 4.35 23.69
C LEU A 7 48.41 5.34 22.85
N LEU A 8 48.79 5.60 21.60
CA LEU A 8 48.16 6.65 20.76
C LEU A 8 48.08 6.38 19.25
N ALA A 9 48.15 5.12 18.79
CA ALA A 9 47.93 4.82 17.37
C ALA A 9 47.10 3.56 17.10
N ALA A 10 46.25 3.15 18.06
CA ALA A 10 45.28 2.07 17.90
C ALA A 10 43.87 2.59 17.57
N THR A 11 43.76 3.77 16.94
CA THR A 11 42.49 4.38 16.55
C THR A 11 42.48 4.74 15.07
N LEU A 12 42.69 3.76 14.19
CA LEU A 12 41.93 3.75 12.93
C LEU A 12 40.83 2.71 13.11
N PHE A 13 39.83 3.12 13.90
CA PHE A 13 38.55 2.46 13.96
C PHE A 13 37.98 2.40 12.53
N VAL A 14 37.73 1.19 12.08
CA VAL A 14 36.99 0.84 10.89
C VAL A 14 35.76 1.74 10.79
N LEU A 15 35.77 2.74 9.90
CA LEU A 15 34.55 3.34 9.39
C LEU A 15 33.88 2.28 8.50
N ALA A 16 33.28 1.28 9.13
CA ALA A 16 32.26 0.49 8.47
C ALA A 16 31.15 1.49 8.17
N ALA A 17 31.03 1.86 6.90
CA ALA A 17 29.92 2.63 6.40
C ALA A 17 28.66 1.94 6.91
N ARG A 18 27.99 2.55 7.91
CA ARG A 18 26.59 2.26 8.15
C ARG A 18 25.84 2.84 6.97
N GLN A 19 25.87 2.13 5.85
CA GLN A 19 24.90 2.30 4.80
C GLN A 19 23.57 1.85 5.42
N GLY A 20 22.90 2.78 6.10
CA GLY A 20 21.47 2.66 6.29
C GLY A 20 20.91 2.55 4.88
N PHE A 21 20.47 1.36 4.49
CA PHE A 21 19.59 1.23 3.33
C PHE A 21 18.34 2.02 3.69
N VAL A 22 18.26 3.26 3.23
CA VAL A 22 16.98 3.95 3.10
C VAL A 22 16.24 3.12 2.05
N ARG A 23 15.34 2.24 2.51
CA ARG A 23 14.39 1.60 1.61
C ARG A 23 13.57 2.76 1.03
N ALA A 24 13.58 2.92 -0.28
CA ALA A 24 12.62 3.79 -0.92
C ALA A 24 11.24 3.35 -0.42
N GLU A 25 10.48 4.26 0.17
CA GLU A 25 9.06 4.06 0.34
C GLU A 25 8.52 3.97 -1.09
N ASP A 26 7.97 2.82 -1.47
CA ASP A 26 7.43 2.65 -2.81
C ASP A 26 6.35 3.72 -2.98
N SER A 27 6.56 4.59 -3.96
CA SER A 27 5.60 5.67 -4.24
C SER A 27 4.32 5.04 -4.78
N CYS A 28 3.18 5.58 -4.36
CA CYS A 28 1.88 5.15 -4.85
C CYS A 28 1.41 6.06 -5.99
N TYR A 29 0.71 5.48 -6.94
CA TYR A 29 0.28 6.13 -8.16
C TYR A 29 -1.19 5.86 -8.45
N TYR A 30 -1.87 6.88 -8.95
CA TYR A 30 -3.18 6.76 -9.58
C TYR A 30 -3.07 6.09 -10.96
N PRO A 31 -4.17 5.57 -11.55
CA PRO A 31 -4.15 4.98 -12.89
C PRO A 31 -3.64 5.88 -14.02
N ASP A 32 -3.67 7.21 -13.84
CA ASP A 32 -3.05 8.15 -14.79
C ASP A 32 -1.54 8.33 -14.60
N GLY A 33 -0.94 7.59 -13.67
CA GLY A 33 0.47 7.66 -13.30
C GLY A 33 0.82 8.85 -12.41
N SER A 34 -0.15 9.66 -11.99
CA SER A 34 0.09 10.75 -11.04
C SER A 34 0.37 10.21 -9.63
N VAL A 35 1.24 10.91 -8.90
CA VAL A 35 1.70 10.47 -7.57
C VAL A 35 0.61 10.72 -6.52
N ALA A 36 0.44 9.75 -5.62
CA ALA A 36 -0.45 9.81 -4.50
C ALA A 36 0.34 9.89 -3.18
N ASP A 37 0.79 11.09 -2.82
CA ASP A 37 1.74 11.34 -1.71
C ASP A 37 1.23 10.98 -0.30
N LYS A 38 -0.02 10.55 -0.15
CA LYS A 38 -0.66 10.27 1.14
C LYS A 38 -1.03 8.81 1.33
N ASP A 39 -0.82 8.00 0.31
CA ASP A 39 -1.15 6.59 0.33
C ASP A 39 0.09 5.79 0.66
N ILE A 40 -0.14 4.69 1.35
CA ILE A 40 0.92 3.79 1.77
C ILE A 40 0.69 2.41 1.16
N PRO A 41 1.76 1.74 0.70
CA PRO A 41 1.66 0.38 0.19
C PRO A 41 1.05 -0.57 1.23
N CYS A 42 0.15 -1.45 0.80
CA CYS A 42 -0.50 -2.40 1.70
C CYS A 42 0.44 -3.48 2.25
N GLY A 43 1.57 -3.75 1.60
CA GLY A 43 2.50 -4.82 1.96
C GLY A 43 3.96 -4.40 1.93
N SER A 44 4.88 -5.36 2.06
CA SER A 44 6.31 -5.07 1.94
C SER A 44 6.71 -4.79 0.49
N SER A 45 7.61 -3.82 0.32
CA SER A 45 8.20 -3.30 -0.93
C SER A 45 8.97 -4.30 -1.83
N SER A 46 8.69 -5.61 -1.73
CA SER A 46 9.36 -6.65 -2.52
C SER A 46 8.65 -6.94 -3.85
N SER A 47 7.43 -6.46 -4.01
CA SER A 47 6.59 -6.60 -5.20
C SER A 47 5.59 -5.46 -5.25
N ASP A 48 5.04 -5.19 -6.43
CA ASP A 48 3.95 -4.21 -6.54
C ASP A 48 2.77 -4.62 -5.66
N THR A 49 2.05 -3.62 -5.17
CA THR A 49 0.90 -3.81 -4.29
C THR A 49 -0.06 -2.64 -4.45
N ALA A 50 -1.32 -2.88 -4.13
CA ALA A 50 -2.23 -1.79 -3.83
C ALA A 50 -1.69 -0.90 -2.71
N CYS A 51 -2.09 0.35 -2.77
CA CYS A 51 -1.86 1.35 -1.74
C CYS A 51 -3.19 1.87 -1.23
N CYS A 52 -3.26 2.14 0.07
CA CYS A 52 -4.45 2.69 0.71
C CYS A 52 -4.10 3.92 1.55
N PRO A 53 -5.09 4.81 1.80
CA PRO A 53 -4.90 5.89 2.75
C PRO A 53 -4.48 5.37 4.11
N TYR A 54 -3.67 6.16 4.82
CA TYR A 54 -3.25 5.82 6.18
C TYR A 54 -4.45 5.52 7.09
N GLY A 55 -4.38 4.41 7.83
CA GLY A 55 -5.41 3.96 8.76
C GLY A 55 -6.61 3.26 8.13
N TRP A 56 -6.60 3.04 6.81
CA TRP A 56 -7.60 2.21 6.13
C TRP A 56 -7.14 0.76 6.08
N THR A 57 -8.10 -0.16 6.12
CA THR A 57 -7.82 -1.58 6.04
C THR A 57 -7.44 -1.94 4.61
N CYS A 58 -6.23 -2.45 4.45
CA CYS A 58 -5.78 -3.06 3.20
C CYS A 58 -6.25 -4.50 3.14
N LEU A 59 -6.42 -4.94 1.92
CA LEU A 59 -7.40 -5.95 1.63
C LEU A 59 -6.68 -6.76 0.48
N ASP A 60 -6.42 -8.07 0.59
CA ASP A 60 -5.58 -8.89 -0.33
C ASP A 60 -5.90 -8.84 -1.87
N THR A 61 -7.05 -8.33 -2.31
CA THR A 61 -7.45 -8.10 -3.72
C THR A 61 -7.08 -6.69 -4.16
N GLY A 62 -6.37 -5.96 -3.31
CA GLY A 62 -5.95 -4.59 -3.54
C GLY A 62 -7.05 -3.54 -3.32
N ILE A 63 -8.10 -3.88 -2.57
CA ILE A 63 -9.15 -2.93 -2.19
C ILE A 63 -8.74 -2.21 -0.91
N CYS A 64 -9.28 -1.01 -0.68
CA CYS A 64 -9.15 -0.30 0.58
C CYS A 64 -10.52 -0.25 1.25
N SER A 65 -10.58 -0.59 2.54
CA SER A 65 -11.81 -0.53 3.33
C SER A 65 -11.70 0.48 4.48
N LEU A 66 -12.77 1.22 4.69
CA LEU A 66 -12.97 2.06 5.86
C LEU A 66 -14.18 1.53 6.63
N ASP A 67 -13.91 0.64 7.59
CA ASP A 67 -14.91 -0.10 8.36
C ASP A 67 -15.93 0.83 9.06
N SER A 68 -15.50 2.01 9.52
CA SER A 68 -16.35 2.96 10.23
C SER A 68 -17.51 3.50 9.38
N LEU A 69 -17.37 3.45 8.05
CA LEU A 69 -18.37 3.92 7.10
C LEU A 69 -18.89 2.79 6.19
N ASP A 70 -18.50 1.53 6.45
CA ASP A 70 -18.80 0.39 5.58
C ASP A 70 -18.47 0.67 4.11
N TYR A 71 -17.27 1.25 3.90
CA TYR A 71 -16.89 1.82 2.62
C TYR A 71 -15.72 1.05 2.01
N ILE A 72 -15.83 0.66 0.74
CA ILE A 72 -14.77 -0.02 0.00
C ILE A 72 -14.45 0.72 -1.30
N THR A 73 -13.17 0.79 -1.64
CA THR A 73 -12.70 1.56 -2.80
C THR A 73 -11.49 0.91 -3.45
N ARG A 74 -11.41 1.00 -4.78
CA ARG A 74 -10.13 0.93 -5.48
C ARG A 74 -9.40 2.25 -5.29
N TYR A 75 -8.18 2.22 -4.76
CA TYR A 75 -7.40 3.42 -4.51
C TYR A 75 -6.19 3.53 -5.45
N THR A 76 -4.97 3.37 -4.96
CA THR A 76 -3.75 3.58 -5.75
C THR A 76 -2.90 2.31 -5.79
N CYS A 77 -1.82 2.30 -6.58
CA CYS A 77 -0.90 1.17 -6.67
C CYS A 77 0.56 1.65 -6.68
N THR A 78 1.50 0.81 -6.25
CA THR A 78 2.94 1.11 -6.36
C THR A 78 3.47 1.04 -7.79
N ASP A 79 2.77 0.35 -8.69
CA ASP A 79 3.12 0.33 -10.11
C ASP A 79 2.54 1.56 -10.82
N GLN A 80 3.43 2.42 -11.31
CA GLN A 80 3.04 3.63 -12.02
C GLN A 80 2.34 3.35 -13.35
N SER A 81 2.65 2.23 -14.03
CA SER A 81 2.01 1.90 -15.32
C SER A 81 0.71 1.12 -15.17
N TRP A 82 0.40 0.63 -13.96
CA TRP A 82 -0.76 -0.20 -13.66
C TRP A 82 -0.83 -1.53 -14.44
N ASP A 83 0.29 -1.97 -15.01
CA ASP A 83 0.38 -3.22 -15.77
C ASP A 83 0.48 -4.44 -14.83
N SER A 84 0.91 -4.23 -13.58
CA SER A 84 1.07 -5.28 -12.59
C SER A 84 -0.28 -5.87 -12.17
N SER A 85 -0.40 -7.19 -12.25
CA SER A 85 -1.59 -7.91 -11.76
C SER A 85 -1.72 -7.88 -10.24
N ALA A 86 -0.70 -7.40 -9.52
CA ALA A 86 -0.77 -7.16 -8.09
C ALA A 86 -1.49 -5.84 -7.75
N CYS A 87 -1.64 -4.94 -8.73
CA CYS A 87 -2.54 -3.79 -8.62
C CYS A 87 -4.00 -4.23 -8.81
N PRO A 88 -4.96 -3.55 -8.16
CA PRO A 88 -6.37 -3.85 -8.35
C PRO A 88 -6.83 -3.45 -9.76
N GLN A 89 -7.05 -4.43 -10.63
CA GLN A 89 -7.44 -4.25 -12.04
C GLN A 89 -8.94 -3.96 -12.25
N TYR A 90 -9.64 -3.54 -11.20
CA TYR A 90 -11.07 -3.22 -11.25
C TYR A 90 -11.25 -1.74 -11.62
N CYS A 91 -12.39 -1.35 -12.18
CA CYS A 91 -12.76 0.07 -12.32
C CYS A 91 -11.66 0.99 -12.89
N LEU A 92 -10.89 0.49 -13.87
CA LEU A 92 -9.95 1.28 -14.64
C LEU A 92 -10.66 1.99 -15.80
N ASP A 93 -11.68 1.33 -16.36
CA ASP A 93 -12.55 1.85 -17.41
C ASP A 93 -13.98 2.02 -16.86
N GLY A 94 -14.30 3.23 -16.39
CA GLY A 94 -15.49 3.48 -15.58
C GLY A 94 -16.71 4.05 -16.31
N THR A 95 -16.58 4.54 -17.54
CA THR A 95 -17.73 5.03 -18.36
C THR A 95 -17.40 5.02 -19.86
N PRO A 96 -18.40 5.10 -20.78
CA PRO A 96 -18.18 5.15 -22.23
C PRO A 96 -17.31 6.31 -22.74
N ASN A 97 -16.83 7.22 -21.87
CA ASN A 97 -15.91 8.31 -22.19
C ASN A 97 -14.95 8.68 -21.05
N GLY A 98 -14.60 7.76 -20.12
CA GLY A 98 -13.72 8.10 -19.02
C GLY A 98 -13.04 6.91 -18.34
N THR A 99 -11.71 6.95 -18.33
CA THR A 99 -10.85 6.24 -17.38
C THR A 99 -10.99 6.93 -16.03
N ASP A 100 -11.45 6.23 -14.99
CA ASP A 100 -11.49 6.81 -13.65
C ASP A 100 -10.06 6.85 -13.09
N THR A 101 -9.40 7.99 -13.28
CA THR A 101 -8.01 8.18 -12.88
C THR A 101 -7.86 8.47 -11.38
N GLY A 102 -8.95 8.74 -10.66
CA GLY A 102 -8.94 8.94 -9.21
C GLY A 102 -9.13 7.64 -8.43
N ASN A 103 -9.49 7.74 -7.15
CA ASN A 103 -10.02 6.58 -6.41
C ASN A 103 -11.48 6.34 -6.79
N VAL A 104 -11.93 5.08 -6.77
CA VAL A 104 -13.29 4.68 -7.18
C VAL A 104 -13.94 3.87 -6.09
N ALA A 105 -15.14 4.26 -5.67
CA ALA A 105 -15.90 3.47 -4.71
C ALA A 105 -16.55 2.27 -5.37
N LEU A 106 -16.65 1.18 -4.61
CA LEU A 106 -17.28 -0.05 -5.06
C LEU A 106 -18.58 -0.26 -4.27
N LEU A 107 -19.64 -0.67 -4.95
CA LEU A 107 -20.91 -1.02 -4.33
C LEU A 107 -21.24 -2.47 -4.64
N GLU A 108 -21.57 -3.22 -3.59
CA GLU A 108 -22.05 -4.59 -3.76
C GLU A 108 -23.50 -4.61 -4.27
N CYS A 109 -23.74 -5.42 -5.30
CA CYS A 109 -25.04 -5.60 -5.92
C CYS A 109 -25.71 -6.91 -5.50
N SER A 110 -24.95 -8.00 -5.50
CA SER A 110 -25.42 -9.34 -5.12
C SER A 110 -24.25 -10.31 -5.05
N ASP A 111 -24.19 -11.14 -4.00
CA ASP A 111 -23.28 -12.31 -3.90
C ASP A 111 -21.83 -12.03 -4.35
N ASN A 112 -21.19 -11.00 -3.78
CA ASN A 112 -19.84 -10.53 -4.13
C ASN A 112 -19.66 -9.99 -5.56
N GLN A 113 -20.75 -9.62 -6.23
CA GLN A 113 -20.71 -8.84 -7.46
C GLN A 113 -20.76 -7.36 -7.13
N TYR A 114 -19.80 -6.60 -7.65
CA TYR A 114 -19.63 -5.19 -7.39
C TYR A 114 -19.71 -4.36 -8.65
N CYS A 115 -20.07 -3.10 -8.49
CA CYS A 115 -20.00 -2.09 -9.52
C CYS A 115 -19.20 -0.85 -9.08
N CYS A 116 -18.63 -0.17 -10.07
CA CYS A 116 -17.85 1.05 -9.90
C CYS A 116 -18.76 2.27 -9.65
N ASN A 117 -18.25 3.27 -8.91
CA ASN A 117 -18.89 4.56 -8.64
C ASN A 117 -20.24 4.49 -7.90
N GLY A 118 -20.50 3.43 -7.14
CA GLY A 118 -21.81 3.20 -6.53
C GLY A 118 -22.20 4.13 -5.38
N ASP A 119 -21.26 4.86 -4.76
CA ASP A 119 -21.55 5.88 -3.75
C ASP A 119 -21.65 7.30 -4.33
N ARG A 120 -20.92 7.58 -5.43
CA ARG A 120 -20.73 8.91 -6.03
C ARG A 120 -21.81 9.27 -7.02
N SER A 121 -22.43 8.27 -7.64
CA SER A 121 -23.40 8.47 -8.75
C SER A 121 -24.80 7.93 -8.45
N GLY A 122 -25.00 7.36 -7.25
CA GLY A 122 -26.18 6.57 -6.91
C GLY A 122 -25.96 5.08 -7.09
N ASN A 123 -26.99 4.28 -6.82
CA ASN A 123 -26.89 2.82 -6.80
C ASN A 123 -26.67 2.24 -8.23
N CYS A 124 -25.39 1.99 -8.58
CA CYS A 124 -24.99 1.46 -9.90
C CYS A 124 -25.56 0.06 -10.19
N CYS A 125 -25.96 -0.69 -9.17
CA CYS A 125 -26.59 -2.01 -9.34
C CYS A 125 -27.96 -1.97 -10.02
N LYS A 126 -28.58 -0.79 -10.11
CA LYS A 126 -29.86 -0.62 -10.81
C LYS A 126 -29.69 -0.35 -12.30
N ASP A 127 -28.49 0.02 -12.73
CA ASP A 127 -28.21 0.27 -14.14
C ASP A 127 -27.74 -1.01 -14.81
N LYS A 128 -28.53 -1.48 -15.78
CA LYS A 128 -28.23 -2.69 -16.54
C LYS A 128 -27.06 -2.51 -17.53
N ALA A 129 -26.65 -1.27 -17.79
CA ALA A 129 -25.50 -0.97 -18.64
C ALA A 129 -24.16 -1.06 -17.89
N VAL A 130 -24.19 -1.15 -16.56
CA VAL A 130 -22.98 -1.26 -15.75
C VAL A 130 -22.46 -2.70 -15.76
N SER A 131 -21.16 -2.86 -15.99
CA SER A 131 -20.50 -4.16 -15.87
C SER A 131 -20.28 -4.47 -14.40
N LEU A 132 -20.75 -5.64 -13.96
CA LEU A 132 -20.47 -6.17 -12.64
C LEU A 132 -19.20 -7.02 -12.70
N PHE A 133 -18.44 -7.02 -11.61
CA PHE A 133 -17.27 -7.87 -11.44
C PHE A 133 -17.29 -8.56 -10.09
N GLU A 134 -16.65 -9.71 -10.01
CA GLU A 134 -16.59 -10.51 -8.78
C GLU A 134 -15.35 -10.15 -7.98
N ILE A 135 -15.53 -9.97 -6.66
CA ILE A 135 -14.46 -9.93 -5.67
C ILE A 135 -14.60 -11.20 -4.83
N SER A 136 -13.54 -12.00 -4.70
CA SER A 136 -13.66 -13.31 -4.04
C SER A 136 -14.00 -13.17 -2.54
N PRO A 137 -14.98 -13.94 -2.03
CA PRO A 137 -15.24 -14.01 -0.59
C PRO A 137 -14.10 -14.71 0.15
N GLY A 138 -13.82 -14.28 1.38
CA GLY A 138 -12.87 -14.97 2.27
C GLY A 138 -11.46 -14.38 2.25
N PHE A 139 -11.35 -13.14 1.86
CA PHE A 139 -10.10 -12.46 1.81
C PHE A 139 -9.58 -12.03 3.19
N SER A 140 -8.26 -12.09 3.39
CA SER A 140 -7.61 -11.60 4.60
C SER A 140 -7.27 -10.11 4.51
N THR A 141 -7.37 -9.44 5.64
CA THR A 141 -6.91 -8.06 5.76
C THR A 141 -5.39 -8.04 5.86
N ILE A 142 -4.75 -7.15 5.11
CA ILE A 142 -3.36 -6.77 5.36
C ILE A 142 -3.42 -5.54 6.26
N ASP A 143 -2.84 -5.62 7.44
CA ASP A 143 -2.90 -4.52 8.41
C ASP A 143 -2.00 -3.36 7.97
N ASN A 144 -2.62 -2.36 7.34
CA ASN A 144 -1.94 -1.13 6.92
C ASN A 144 -1.59 -0.20 8.10
N SER A 145 -2.09 -0.50 9.31
CA SER A 145 -1.73 0.24 10.54
C SER A 145 -0.38 -0.20 11.13
N GLN A 146 0.21 -1.31 10.65
CA GLN A 146 1.52 -1.80 11.12
C GLN A 146 2.72 -1.05 10.56
N HIS A 147 2.54 -0.11 9.61
CA HIS A 147 3.64 0.73 9.14
C HIS A 147 4.23 1.60 10.27
N ASP A 148 3.47 1.89 11.34
CA ASP A 148 3.97 2.60 12.53
C ASP A 148 4.66 1.66 13.55
N TYR A 149 4.32 0.37 13.60
CA TYR A 149 4.89 -0.56 14.59
C TYR A 149 6.27 -1.14 14.20
N ARG A 150 6.73 -0.98 12.96
CA ARG A 150 8.08 -1.38 12.54
C ARG A 150 9.16 -0.32 12.79
N PHE A 151 8.80 0.91 13.16
CA PHE A 151 9.77 1.95 13.53
C PHE A 151 10.06 2.04 15.03
N ASN A 152 9.37 1.26 15.89
CA ASN A 152 9.58 1.31 17.34
C ASN A 152 9.77 -0.05 18.03
N LYS A 153 10.25 -1.07 17.30
CA LYS A 153 10.74 -2.31 17.90
C LYS A 153 12.20 -2.60 17.50
N ILE A 154 13.06 -1.61 17.72
CA ILE A 154 14.41 -1.90 18.20
C ILE A 154 14.24 -2.07 19.71
N GLU A 155 13.72 -3.23 20.14
CA GLU A 155 14.05 -3.69 21.48
C GLU A 155 15.57 -3.86 21.49
N CYS A 156 16.22 -3.01 22.28
CA CYS A 156 17.61 -3.12 22.66
C CYS A 156 17.82 -4.47 23.36
N ASP A 157 17.96 -5.56 22.60
CA ASP A 157 18.52 -6.80 23.10
C ASP A 157 20.04 -6.77 22.89
N ILE A 158 20.69 -5.80 23.53
CA ILE A 158 22.07 -5.95 24.01
C ILE A 158 21.91 -6.35 25.47
N SER A 159 21.53 -7.62 25.65
CA SER A 159 21.79 -8.32 26.89
C SER A 159 23.31 -8.34 27.09
N VAL A 160 23.72 -7.70 28.17
CA VAL A 160 25.06 -7.74 28.77
C VAL A 160 25.68 -9.13 28.63
N LEU A 161 26.83 -9.23 27.97
CA LEU A 161 27.96 -10.11 28.28
C LEU A 161 29.22 -9.64 27.53
#